data_AF-A0A1V3K4S6-F1
#
_entry.id   AF-A0A1V3K4S6-F1
#
_cell.length_a   1.000
_cell.length_b   1.000
_cell.length_c   1.000
_cell.angle_alpha   90.00
_cell.angle_beta   90.00
_cell.angle_gamma   90.00
#
_symmetry.space_group_name_H-M   'P 1'
#
loop_
_entity.id
_entity.type
_entity.pdbx_description
1 polymer ?
#
loop_
_entity_poly.entity_id
_entity_poly.type
_entity_poly.pdbx_seq_one_letter_code
_entity_poly.pdbx_strand_id
1 'polypeptide(L)'
;MLKYNAIQCTLFEKVDRDDTSKESLETIRNESENLCESIEYGLFAIGKMMEDLGNLTDERKQNFSHNALDNATVRQLGGLICANAYLLNALRDSAGNAEFHLSNMKGGK
;
A
#
# COMPACT_ATOMS: atom_id res chain seq x y z
N MET A 1 -9.91 -3.51 -19.79
CA MET A 1 -8.69 -3.05 -19.10
C MET A 1 -9.13 -2.14 -17.96
N LEU A 2 -8.86 -2.49 -16.70
CA LEU A 2 -9.15 -1.60 -15.58
C LEU A 2 -8.38 -0.30 -15.81
N LYS A 3 -9.05 0.86 -15.76
CA LYS A 3 -8.36 2.15 -15.74
C LYS A 3 -7.61 2.22 -14.42
N TYR A 4 -6.31 1.96 -14.44
CA TYR A 4 -5.44 1.92 -13.26
C TYR A 4 -5.50 3.21 -12.42
N ASN A 5 -6.02 4.29 -13.01
CA ASN A 5 -6.21 5.61 -12.42
C ASN A 5 -7.68 5.98 -12.13
N ALA A 6 -8.66 5.07 -12.31
CA ALA A 6 -10.08 5.42 -12.10
C ALA A 6 -10.36 5.89 -10.66
N ILE A 7 -9.81 5.18 -9.67
CA ILE A 7 -9.94 5.55 -8.25
C ILE A 7 -9.28 6.92 -8.01
N GLN A 8 -8.10 7.14 -8.58
CA GLN A 8 -7.38 8.42 -8.47
C GLN A 8 -8.16 9.58 -9.10
N CYS A 9 -8.70 9.40 -10.31
CA CYS A 9 -9.51 10.41 -10.99
C CYS A 9 -10.78 10.74 -10.18
N THR A 10 -11.49 9.73 -9.69
CA THR A 10 -12.71 9.94 -8.89
C THR A 10 -12.41 10.61 -7.54
N LEU A 11 -11.27 10.29 -6.91
CA LEU A 11 -10.85 10.97 -5.68
C LEU A 11 -10.50 12.44 -5.93
N PHE A 12 -9.75 12.74 -6.99
CA PHE A 12 -9.43 14.13 -7.34
C PHE A 12 -10.67 14.94 -7.72
N GLU A 13 -11.57 14.38 -8.53
CA GLU A 13 -12.85 15.02 -8.86
C GLU A 13 -13.69 15.34 -7.62
N LYS A 14 -13.57 14.55 -6.55
CA LYS A 14 -14.32 14.76 -5.31
C LYS A 14 -13.62 15.72 -4.34
N VAL A 15 -12.30 15.77 -4.35
CA VAL A 15 -11.50 16.69 -3.52
C VAL A 15 -11.47 18.09 -4.12
N ASP A 16 -11.37 18.21 -5.45
CA ASP A 16 -11.23 19.49 -6.17
C ASP A 16 -12.57 20.20 -6.44
N ARG A 17 -13.66 19.67 -5.91
CA ARG A 17 -15.00 20.25 -6.07
C ARG A 17 -15.20 21.46 -5.16
N ASP A 18 -15.69 22.55 -5.73
CA ASP A 18 -15.95 23.81 -5.02
C ASP A 18 -16.95 23.67 -3.85
N ASP A 19 -17.79 22.63 -3.86
CA ASP A 19 -18.77 22.33 -2.81
C ASP A 19 -18.27 21.35 -1.74
N THR A 20 -17.02 20.91 -1.81
CA THR A 20 -16.47 19.95 -0.84
C THR A 20 -16.17 20.64 0.49
N SER A 21 -16.90 20.24 1.54
CA SER A 21 -16.73 20.79 2.88
C SER A 21 -15.45 20.28 3.56
N LYS A 22 -14.94 21.04 4.54
CA LYS A 22 -13.82 20.61 5.39
C LYS A 22 -14.07 19.23 6.03
N GLU A 23 -15.27 19.01 6.57
CA GLU A 23 -15.66 17.72 7.18
C GLU A 23 -15.65 16.58 6.16
N SER A 24 -16.02 16.85 4.91
CA SER A 24 -15.95 15.87 3.82
C SER A 24 -14.50 15.54 3.47
N LEU A 25 -13.61 16.53 3.43
CA LEU A 25 -12.17 16.33 3.23
C LEU A 25 -11.53 15.54 4.37
N GLU A 26 -11.87 15.85 5.62
CA GLU A 26 -11.40 15.10 6.79
C GLU A 26 -11.88 13.64 6.76
N THR A 27 -13.12 13.41 6.36
CA THR A 27 -13.67 12.06 6.17
C THR A 27 -12.90 11.30 5.09
N ILE A 28 -12.69 11.92 3.92
CA ILE A 28 -11.93 11.33 2.81
C ILE A 28 -10.49 11.01 3.25
N ARG A 29 -9.84 11.91 3.99
CA ARG A 29 -8.51 11.67 4.53
C ARG A 29 -8.50 10.45 5.46
N ASN A 30 -9.38 10.41 6.45
CA ASN A 30 -9.41 9.32 7.43
C ASN A 30 -9.71 7.97 6.76
N GLU A 31 -10.65 7.91 5.80
CA GLU A 31 -10.92 6.70 5.02
C GLU A 31 -9.70 6.29 4.17
N SER A 32 -9.00 7.26 3.58
CA SER A 32 -7.78 6.99 2.80
C SER A 32 -6.65 6.43 3.66
N GLU A 33 -6.45 6.97 4.87
CA GLU A 33 -5.46 6.47 5.83
C GLU A 33 -5.76 5.04 6.26
N ASN A 34 -7.02 4.75 6.60
CA ASN A 34 -7.46 3.39 6.96
C ASN A 34 -7.28 2.39 5.80
N LEU A 35 -7.53 2.84 4.57
CA LEU A 35 -7.31 2.02 3.37
C LEU A 35 -5.82 1.74 3.15
N CYS A 36 -4.96 2.76 3.29
CA CYS A 36 -3.51 2.59 3.19
C CYS A 36 -2.99 1.59 4.22
N GLU A 37 -3.44 1.68 5.47
CA GLU A 37 -3.10 0.71 6.52
C GLU A 37 -3.56 -0.72 6.18
N SER A 38 -4.79 -0.87 5.68
CA SER A 38 -5.32 -2.17 5.28
C SER A 38 -4.53 -2.78 4.11
N ILE A 39 -4.10 -1.96 3.15
CA ILE A 39 -3.27 -2.38 2.03
C ILE A 39 -1.88 -2.79 2.51
N GLU A 40 -1.27 -2.01 3.41
CA GLU A 40 0.02 -2.34 4.02
C GLU A 40 0.00 -3.72 4.68
N TYR A 41 -0.97 -3.98 5.57
CA TYR A 41 -1.09 -5.29 6.22
C TYR A 41 -1.30 -6.42 5.22
N GLY A 42 -2.16 -6.19 4.21
CA GLY A 42 -2.41 -7.17 3.15
C GLY A 42 -1.17 -7.51 2.36
N LEU A 43 -0.38 -6.50 1.97
CA LEU A 43 0.88 -6.68 1.26
C LEU A 43 1.89 -7.42 2.12
N PHE A 44 2.05 -7.05 3.39
CA PHE A 44 2.97 -7.74 4.29
C PHE A 44 2.61 -9.24 4.44
N ALA A 45 1.32 -9.54 4.64
CA ALA A 45 0.84 -10.92 4.74
C ALA A 45 1.08 -11.71 3.46
N ILE A 46 0.76 -11.14 2.28
CA ILE A 46 0.98 -11.79 0.98
C ILE A 46 2.47 -12.02 0.75
N GLY A 47 3.29 -11.00 1.02
CA GLY A 47 4.74 -11.08 0.86
C GLY A 47 5.33 -12.20 1.71
N LYS A 48 4.89 -12.32 2.97
CA LYS A 48 5.31 -13.40 3.86
C LYS A 48 4.86 -14.77 3.39
N MET A 49 3.60 -14.91 2.95
CA MET A 49 3.10 -16.18 2.39
C MET A 49 3.89 -16.61 1.15
N MET A 50 4.25 -15.67 0.27
CA MET A 50 5.07 -15.96 -0.90
C MET A 50 6.51 -16.33 -0.51
N GLU A 51 7.11 -15.64 0.46
CA GLU A 51 8.42 -16.01 0.99
C GLU A 51 8.42 -17.43 1.57
N ASP A 52 7.44 -17.76 2.41
CA ASP A 52 7.29 -19.07 3.03
C ASP A 52 7.03 -20.16 1.97
N LEU A 53 6.23 -19.87 0.94
CA LEU A 53 6.02 -20.77 -0.20
C LEU A 53 7.33 -21.07 -0.94
N GLY A 54 8.17 -20.05 -1.17
CA GLY A 54 9.49 -20.23 -1.77
C GLY A 54 10.46 -21.02 -0.89
N ASN A 55 10.26 -21.06 0.43
CA ASN A 55 11.11 -21.81 1.36
C ASN A 55 10.63 -23.25 1.62
N LEU A 56 9.33 -23.54 1.49
CA LEU A 56 8.72 -24.85 1.75
C LEU A 56 8.90 -25.87 0.63
N THR A 57 9.47 -25.47 -0.49
CA THR A 57 9.51 -26.21 -1.75
C THR A 57 10.89 -26.87 -1.93
N ASP A 58 10.97 -28.18 -1.68
CA ASP A 58 12.17 -29.02 -1.90
C ASP A 58 12.47 -29.08 -3.41
N GLU A 59 13.48 -28.33 -3.86
CA GLU A 59 13.91 -28.19 -5.27
C GLU A 59 14.18 -29.54 -5.95
N ARG A 60 14.43 -30.62 -5.18
CA ARG A 60 14.74 -31.95 -5.71
C ARG A 60 13.52 -32.84 -5.91
N LYS A 61 12.34 -32.48 -5.37
CA LYS A 61 11.18 -33.41 -5.28
C LYS A 61 9.90 -32.92 -5.95
N GLN A 62 9.82 -31.65 -6.35
CA GLN A 62 8.57 -31.14 -6.90
C GLN A 62 8.65 -30.98 -8.42
N ASN A 63 7.96 -31.89 -9.12
CA ASN A 63 7.64 -31.79 -10.55
C ASN A 63 6.57 -30.71 -10.74
N PHE A 64 6.93 -29.45 -10.55
CA PHE A 64 6.06 -28.36 -10.95
C PHE A 64 5.93 -28.32 -12.47
N SER A 65 4.79 -27.81 -12.94
CA SER A 65 4.59 -27.44 -14.34
C SER A 65 5.77 -26.58 -14.84
N HIS A 66 6.17 -26.75 -16.10
CA HIS A 66 7.16 -25.89 -16.77
C HIS A 66 6.75 -24.40 -16.82
N ASN A 67 5.50 -24.10 -16.45
CA ASN A 67 4.97 -22.74 -16.34
C ASN A 67 5.01 -22.18 -14.91
N ALA A 68 5.47 -22.94 -13.91
CA ALA A 68 5.60 -22.45 -12.54
C ALA A 68 6.88 -21.61 -12.37
N LEU A 69 6.79 -20.55 -11.57
CA LEU A 69 7.96 -19.78 -11.17
C LEU A 69 8.84 -20.61 -10.23
N ASP A 70 10.16 -20.45 -10.35
CA ASP A 70 11.09 -21.10 -9.44
C ASP A 70 11.02 -20.49 -8.03
N ASN A 71 11.48 -21.27 -7.04
CA ASN A 71 11.36 -20.94 -5.63
C ASN A 71 12.11 -19.66 -5.25
N ALA A 72 13.27 -19.39 -5.88
CA ALA A 72 14.04 -18.18 -5.63
C ALA A 72 13.27 -16.95 -6.14
N THR A 73 12.66 -17.04 -7.32
CA THR A 73 11.79 -16.00 -7.88
C THR A 73 10.55 -15.76 -7.00
N VAL A 74 9.89 -16.82 -6.51
CA VAL A 74 8.74 -16.70 -5.60
C VAL A 74 9.14 -16.01 -4.29
N ARG A 75 10.29 -16.36 -3.72
CA ARG A 75 10.83 -15.71 -2.51
C ARG A 75 11.15 -14.23 -2.74
N GLN A 76 11.78 -13.90 -3.87
CA GLN A 76 12.08 -12.51 -4.24
C GLN A 76 10.81 -11.68 -4.42
N LEU A 77 9.77 -12.24 -5.05
CA LEU A 77 8.46 -11.59 -5.14
C LEU A 77 7.87 -11.33 -3.76
N GLY A 78 7.94 -12.29 -2.84
CA GLY A 78 7.52 -12.10 -1.46
C GLY A 78 8.23 -10.92 -0.77
N GLY A 79 9.56 -10.86 -0.90
CA GLY A 79 10.37 -9.76 -0.39
C GLY A 79 10.01 -8.39 -0.98
N LEU A 80 9.76 -8.31 -2.29
CA LEU A 80 9.35 -7.08 -2.97
C LEU A 80 7.97 -6.59 -2.50
N ILE A 81 7.03 -7.50 -2.28
CA ILE A 81 5.70 -7.14 -1.76
C ILE A 81 5.81 -6.59 -0.34
N CYS A 82 6.62 -7.23 0.53
CA CYS A 82 6.90 -6.69 1.87
C CYS A 82 7.57 -5.31 1.82
N ALA A 83 8.52 -5.10 0.90
CA ALA A 83 9.17 -3.81 0.73
C ALA A 83 8.18 -2.69 0.33
N ASN A 84 7.19 -3.01 -0.50
CA ASN A 84 6.12 -2.07 -0.84
C ASN A 84 5.24 -1.74 0.37
N ALA A 85 4.97 -2.70 1.27
CA ALA A 85 4.26 -2.43 2.52
C ALA A 85 5.05 -1.44 3.39
N TYR A 86 6.36 -1.68 3.61
CA TYR A 86 7.21 -0.78 4.37
C TYR A 86 7.27 0.63 3.76
N LEU A 87 7.34 0.74 2.43
CA LEU A 87 7.33 2.03 1.74
C LEU A 87 6.01 2.79 1.99
N LEU A 88 4.87 2.10 1.92
CA LEU A 88 3.57 2.70 2.20
C LEU A 88 3.49 3.24 3.64
N ASN A 89 3.96 2.47 4.63
CA ASN A 89 4.00 2.94 6.01
C ASN A 89 4.88 4.18 6.17
N ALA A 90 6.09 4.16 5.59
CA ALA A 90 7.01 5.29 5.66
C ALA A 90 6.42 6.57 5.04
N LEU A 91 5.67 6.45 3.93
CA LEU A 91 4.96 7.56 3.32
C LEU A 91 3.83 8.08 4.23
N ARG A 92 3.07 7.19 4.88
CA ARG A 92 2.04 7.56 5.86
C ARG A 92 2.64 8.32 7.05
N ASP A 93 3.71 7.80 7.64
CA ASP A 93 4.41 8.44 8.76
C ASP A 93 4.96 9.82 8.38
N SER A 94 5.53 9.93 7.17
CA SER A 94 6.03 11.21 6.65
C SER A 94 4.89 12.22 6.43
N ALA A 95 3.73 11.79 5.94
CA ALA A 95 2.57 12.64 5.74
C ALA A 95 2.01 13.16 7.07
N GLY A 96 1.87 12.27 8.07
CA GLY A 96 1.44 12.65 9.42
C GLY A 96 2.40 13.65 10.08
N ASN A 97 3.71 13.44 9.95
CA ASN A 97 4.72 14.39 10.44
C ASN A 97 4.61 15.76 9.75
N ALA A 98 4.41 15.78 8.43
CA ALA A 98 4.22 17.04 7.69
C ALA A 98 2.96 17.79 8.18
N GLU A 99 1.85 17.08 8.40
CA GLU A 99 0.62 17.68 8.92
C GLU A 99 0.82 18.27 10.33
N PHE A 100 1.52 17.56 11.21
CA PHE A 100 1.84 18.06 12.55
C PHE A 100 2.64 19.37 12.49
N HIS A 101 3.69 19.43 11.66
CA HIS A 101 4.48 20.64 11.49
C HIS A 101 3.69 21.79 10.88
N LEU A 102 2.84 21.54 9.87
CA LEU A 102 1.97 22.55 9.26
C LEU A 102 0.94 23.11 10.24
N SER A 103 0.39 22.26 11.10
CA SER A 103 -0.57 22.66 12.14
C SER A 103 0.09 23.55 13.19
N ASN A 104 1.31 23.22 13.60
CA ASN A 104 2.09 24.04 14.54
C ASN A 104 2.53 25.38 13.94
N MET A 105 2.80 25.45 12.63
CA MET A 105 3.10 26.72 11.96
C MET A 105 1.87 27.65 11.88
N LYS A 106 0.66 27.10 11.77
CA LYS A 106 -0.59 27.89 11.74
C LYS A 106 -1.02 28.40 13.13
N GLY A 107 -0.64 27.70 14.21
CA GLY A 107 -0.91 28.09 15.60
C GLY A 107 0.06 29.13 16.18
N GLY A 108 1.12 29.50 15.47
CA GLY A 108 2.13 30.46 15.89
C GLY A 108 1.87 31.92 15.51
N LYS A 109 0.61 32.31 15.28
CA LYS A 109 0.22 33.72 15.04
C LYS A 109 -0.58 34.29 16.20
#